data_AF-A0A2E6KDD3-F1
#
_entry.id   AF-A0A2E6KDD3-F1
#
_cell.length_a   1.000
_cell.length_b   1.000
_cell.length_c   1.000
_cell.angle_alpha   90.00
_cell.angle_beta   90.00
_cell.angle_gamma   90.00
#
_symmetry.space_group_name_H-M   'P 1'
#
loop_
_entity.id
_entity.type
_entity.pdbx_description
1 polymer ?
#
loop_
_entity_poly.entity_id
_entity_poly.type
_entity_poly.pdbx_seq_one_letter_code
_entity_poly.pdbx_strand_id
1 'polypeptide(L)' 'MEHRYAMKLELDDEGDFFMRIPENLVDDLGWVEGTLLDFEEDVDGSVILNKVETETPKQV' A
#
# COMPACT_ATOMS: atom_id res chain seq x y z
N MET A 1 -12.86 -2.60 11.84
CA MET A 1 -11.74 -3.50 12.17
C MET A 1 -10.56 -2.63 12.51
N GLU A 2 -10.05 -2.70 13.74
CA GLU A 2 -9.07 -1.79 14.34
C GLU A 2 -7.64 -2.32 14.20
N HIS A 3 -7.20 -2.62 12.98
CA HIS A 3 -5.82 -3.06 12.77
C HIS A 3 -4.93 -1.84 12.54
N ARG A 4 -4.27 -1.38 13.61
CA ARG A 4 -3.24 -0.34 13.52
C ARG A 4 -1.88 -1.00 13.37
N TYR A 5 -1.27 -0.82 12.20
CA TYR A 5 0.08 -1.27 11.92
C TYR A 5 1.06 -0.11 12.10
N ALA A 6 2.23 -0.39 12.65
CA ALA A 6 3.34 0.56 12.73
C ALA A 6 4.56 -0.08 12.06
N MET A 7 5.15 0.62 11.10
CA MET A 7 6.31 0.17 10.34
C MET A 7 7.41 1.23 10.42
N LYS A 8 8.66 0.78 10.31
CA LYS A 8 9.79 1.70 10.18
C LYS A 8 10.01 1.97 8.69
N LEU A 9 10.29 3.22 8.38
CA LEU A 9 10.80 3.59 7.06
C LEU A 9 12.26 3.13 6.97
N GLU A 10 12.58 2.41 5.91
CA GLU A 10 13.92 1.87 5.64
C GLU A 10 14.46 2.53 4.36
N LEU A 11 15.78 2.55 4.22
CA LEU A 11 16.45 2.93 2.98
C LEU A 11 16.95 1.67 2.30
N ASP A 12 16.76 1.57 0.99
CA ASP A 12 17.37 0.51 0.20
C ASP A 12 18.83 0.83 -0.13
N ASP A 13 19.46 -0.02 -0.93
CA ASP A 13 20.85 0.12 -1.35
C ASP A 13 21.07 1.33 -2.29
N GLU A 14 20.02 1.84 -2.92
CA GLU A 14 20.04 3.00 -3.81
C GLU A 14 19.80 4.32 -3.05
N GLY A 15 19.37 4.23 -1.79
CA GLY A 15 19.05 5.36 -0.92
C GLY A 15 17.60 5.83 -1.06
N ASP A 16 16.73 5.01 -1.62
CA ASP A 16 15.30 5.26 -1.72
C ASP A 16 14.56 4.72 -0.50
N PHE A 17 13.56 5.48 -0.04
CA PHE A 17 12.76 5.08 1.10
C PHE A 17 11.74 4.02 0.72
N PHE A 18 11.69 2.94 1.50
CA PHE A 18 10.69 1.90 1.35
C PHE A 18 10.16 1.44 2.72
N MET A 19 9.00 0.77 2.69
CA MET A 19 8.36 0.19 3.87
C MET A 19 7.83 -1.20 3.55
N ARG A 20 8.00 -2.13 4.48
CA ARG A 20 7.61 -3.54 4.31
C ARG A 20 6.19 -3.76 4.82
N ILE A 21 5.27 -4.03 3.90
CA ILE A 21 3.89 -4.34 4.24
C ILE A 21 3.83 -5.77 4.84
N PRO A 22 3.18 -5.98 6.00
CA PRO A 22 3.05 -7.31 6.60
C PRO A 22 2.31 -8.28 5.68
N GLU A 23 2.80 -9.52 5.56
CA GLU A 23 2.20 -10.56 4.69
C GLU A 23 0.73 -10.82 5.02
N ASN A 24 0.38 -10.87 6.31
CA ASN A 24 -1.00 -11.07 6.73
C ASN A 24 -1.93 -9.93 6.27
N LEU A 25 -1.43 -8.69 6.19
CA LEU A 25 -2.22 -7.55 5.70
C LEU A 25 -2.42 -7.62 4.18
N VAL A 26 -1.36 -8.03 3.46
CA VAL A 26 -1.43 -8.26 2.01
C VAL A 26 -2.46 -9.34 1.69
N ASP A 27 -2.42 -10.46 2.41
CA ASP A 27 -3.36 -11.57 2.25
C ASP A 27 -4.80 -11.16 2.61
N ASP A 28 -5.00 -10.51 3.76
CA ASP A 28 -6.33 -10.06 4.23
C ASP A 28 -6.98 -9.07 3.26
N LEU A 29 -6.19 -8.20 2.63
CA LEU A 29 -6.67 -7.21 1.65
C LEU A 29 -6.70 -7.75 0.20
N GLY A 30 -6.23 -8.98 -0.03
CA GLY A 30 -6.15 -9.57 -1.37
C GLY A 30 -5.25 -8.75 -2.30
N TRP A 31 -4.18 -8.17 -1.76
CA TRP A 31 -3.13 -7.53 -2.55
C TRP A 31 -2.17 -8.61 -3.07
N VAL A 32 -1.67 -8.38 -4.27
CA VAL A 32 -0.70 -9.26 -4.94
C VAL A 32 0.42 -8.42 -5.52
N GLU A 33 1.55 -9.05 -5.89
CA GLU A 33 2.61 -8.39 -6.64
C GLU A 33 2.03 -7.65 -7.86
N GLY A 34 2.44 -6.39 -8.05
CA GLY A 34 1.93 -5.53 -9.12
C GLY A 34 0.57 -4.87 -8.83
N THR A 35 -0.03 -5.09 -7.66
CA THR A 35 -1.21 -4.31 -7.22
C THR A 35 -0.83 -2.84 -7.11
N LEU A 36 -1.57 -1.99 -7.83
CA LEU A 36 -1.39 -0.55 -7.77
C LEU A 36 -2.09 -0.01 -6.52
N LEU A 37 -1.35 0.75 -5.72
CA LEU A 37 -1.83 1.42 -4.53
C LEU A 37 -1.72 2.93 -4.70
N ASP A 38 -2.76 3.64 -4.29
CA ASP A 38 -2.78 5.09 -4.20
C ASP A 38 -2.53 5.51 -2.74
N PHE A 39 -1.81 6.62 -2.57
CA PHE A 39 -1.43 7.17 -1.29
C PHE A 39 -2.18 8.49 -1.09
N GLU A 40 -3.00 8.56 -0.05
CA GLU A 40 -3.70 9.78 0.35
C GLU A 40 -3.17 10.26 1.71
N GLU A 41 -2.73 11.52 1.79
CA GLU A 41 -2.34 12.16 3.04
C GLU A 41 -3.55 12.81 3.71
N ASP A 42 -3.78 12.49 4.97
CA ASP A 42 -4.79 13.15 5.81
C ASP A 42 -4.18 14.33 6.58
N VAL A 43 -5.02 15.24 7.07
CA VAL A 43 -4.61 16.50 7.71
C VAL A 43 -3.80 16.28 9.00
N ASP A 44 -3.93 15.12 9.62
CA ASP A 44 -3.17 14.75 10.82
C ASP A 44 -1.76 14.17 10.53
N GLY A 45 -1.37 14.09 9.26
CA GLY A 45 -0.12 13.50 8.81
C GLY A 45 -0.16 11.98 8.69
N SER A 46 -1.33 11.36 8.83
CA SER A 46 -1.54 9.95 8.50
C SER A 46 -1.60 9.76 6.99
N VAL A 47 -1.18 8.57 6.54
CA VAL A 47 -1.30 8.17 5.14
C VAL A 47 -2.25 6.98 5.03
N ILE A 48 -3.19 7.06 4.10
CA ILE A 48 -4.13 6.00 3.76
C ILE A 48 -3.67 5.38 2.45
N LEU A 49 -3.58 4.05 2.43
CA LEU A 49 -3.29 3.26 1.23
C LEU A 49 -4.56 2.65 0.69
N ASN A 50 -4.91 3.00 -0.55
CA ASN A 50 -6.09 2.49 -1.22
C ASN A 50 -5.67 1.65 -2.43
N LYS A 51 -6.31 0.49 -2.63
CA LYS A 51 -6.13 -0.27 -3.87
C LYS A 51 -6.76 0.51 -5.01
N VAL A 52 -6.00 0.78 -6.06
CA VAL A 52 -6.55 1.39 -7.27
C VAL A 52 -7.29 0.31 -8.05
N GLU A 53 -8.60 0.49 -8.20
CA GLU A 53 -9.37 -0.31 -9.13
C GLU A 53 -9.02 0.14 -10.55
N THR A 54 -8.12 -0.59 -11.20
CA THR A 54 -7.97 -0.43 -12.64
C THR A 54 -9.22 -1.04 -13.28
N GLU A 55 -10.11 -0.18 -13.80
CA GLU A 55 -11.14 -0.63 -14.71
C GLU A 55 -10.44 -1.42 -15.80
N THR A 56 -10.66 -2.74 -15.85
CA THR A 56 -10.21 -3.54 -16.98
C THR A 56 -10.84 -2.89 -18.21
N PRO A 57 -10.07 -2.35 -19.16
CA PRO A 57 -10.68 -1.81 -20.36
C PRO A 57 -11.46 -2.96 -20.98
N LYS A 58 -12.79 -2.82 -21.05
CA LYS A 58 -13.65 -3.77 -21.75
C LYS A 58 -13.08 -3.89 -23.16
N GLN A 59 -12.47 -5.04 -23.44
CA GLN A 59 -11.94 -5.35 -24.74
C GLN A 59 -13.14 -5.41 -25.70
N VAL A 60 -13.25 -4.39 -26.55
CA VAL A 60 -14.20 -4.32 -27.67
C VAL A 60 -13.69 -5.11 -28.86
#